data_AF-A0A0J9TEZ6-F1
#
_entry.id   AF-A0A0J9TEZ6-F1
#
_cell.length_a   1.000
_cell.length_b   1.000
_cell.length_c   1.000
_cell.angle_alpha   90.00
_cell.angle_beta   90.00
_cell.angle_gamma   90.00
#
_symmetry.space_group_name_H-M   'P 1'
#
loop_
_entity.id
_entity.type
_entity.pdbx_description
1 polymer ?
#
loop_
_entity_poly.entity_id
_entity_poly.type
_entity_poly.pdbx_seq_one_letter_code
_entity_poly.pdbx_strand_id
1 'polypeptide(L)'
;MTDNIVETTLKLLDSEIGSSPKSDLLKFYKHLDDFIISDSSPVECSEQSNQIILKICPDLRKILQKWTNVWAGYEKSTSDICQHLTYWLYGKAMECESDYYCFNWIYSMFYEFFVKASCYKYEMFDSLEIFSRVFNANTIKNKKDLYDFLNNYTDIKELLGKSTQNKTQYCTYIKYMFDMYQNMKEERRSKLTKVYNNEIAHFEKIIKDEYDVFKDLDVYQIAEDYIKTKFNYAYGTIKCDKFNNSDDEVEPSIKRICVNFRKLLITLAYNLTNVVKTNIKYHEYLNYWLNRELRILHKDRTFREKFCKYIEETNSMVDIEGALKNTIYDLNEVEYENMNILHKLYDYYYKIISEKKEKNNCSKYSEECNDLYKHGMKKCYETRNFEFYNALKNFRSIYKNYIYNSNLCKKEILPQLPILKTFNEKSKEKFMQKTVESCDMLKNDKENEPPQRYQKYVYYYI
;
A
#
# COMPACT_ATOMS: atom_id res chain seq x y z
N MET A 1 17.55 4.04 21.83
CA MET A 1 16.85 5.31 21.48
C MET A 1 15.66 5.09 20.53
N THR A 2 15.62 3.98 19.77
CA THR A 2 14.59 3.61 18.78
C THR A 2 13.29 3.03 19.38
N ASP A 3 13.40 2.29 20.49
CA ASP A 3 12.26 1.61 21.14
C ASP A 3 11.16 2.59 21.58
N ASN A 4 11.61 3.80 21.91
CA ASN A 4 10.75 4.90 22.30
C ASN A 4 9.84 5.37 21.15
N ILE A 5 10.23 5.22 19.88
CA ILE A 5 9.44 5.72 18.73
C ILE A 5 8.20 4.85 18.50
N VAL A 6 8.35 3.52 18.54
CA VAL A 6 7.23 2.59 18.30
C VAL A 6 6.21 2.71 19.41
N GLU A 7 6.65 2.56 20.67
CA GLU A 7 5.76 2.59 21.84
C GLU A 7 5.06 3.94 21.99
N THR A 8 5.80 5.05 21.84
CA THR A 8 5.21 6.41 21.93
C THR A 8 4.18 6.64 20.82
N THR A 9 4.45 6.16 19.59
CA THR A 9 3.51 6.38 18.47
C THR A 9 2.26 5.53 18.61
N LEU A 10 2.37 4.28 19.09
CA LEU A 10 1.20 3.43 19.32
C LEU A 10 0.32 3.98 20.46
N LYS A 11 0.92 4.44 21.58
CA LYS A 11 0.17 5.12 22.65
C LYS A 11 -0.54 6.38 22.15
N LEU A 12 0.15 7.16 21.32
CA LEU A 12 -0.43 8.34 20.70
C LEU A 12 -1.61 7.96 19.77
N LEU A 13 -1.41 6.95 18.94
CA LEU A 13 -2.43 6.42 18.03
C LEU A 13 -3.70 6.00 18.81
N ASP A 14 -3.53 5.26 19.90
CA ASP A 14 -4.64 4.85 20.77
C ASP A 14 -5.38 6.07 21.36
N SER A 15 -4.65 7.12 21.75
CA SER A 15 -5.24 8.35 22.30
C SER A 15 -6.00 9.18 21.26
N GLU A 16 -5.54 9.22 20.00
CA GLU A 16 -6.15 10.01 18.92
C GLU A 16 -7.35 9.31 18.27
N ILE A 17 -7.38 7.97 18.28
CA ILE A 17 -8.49 7.17 17.72
C ILE A 17 -9.68 7.07 18.70
N GLY A 18 -9.47 7.34 19.99
CA GLY A 18 -10.53 7.34 21.02
C GLY A 18 -10.87 5.93 21.54
N SER A 19 -12.04 5.76 22.17
CA SER A 19 -12.42 4.55 22.92
C SER A 19 -12.85 3.33 22.06
N SER A 20 -12.82 3.43 20.73
CA SER A 20 -13.13 2.32 19.82
C SER A 20 -11.99 2.18 18.81
N PRO A 21 -11.10 1.18 18.98
CA PRO A 21 -10.04 0.95 18.01
C PRO A 21 -10.70 0.63 16.67
N LYS A 22 -10.32 1.31 15.58
CA LYS A 22 -10.79 0.92 14.24
C LYS A 22 -10.14 -0.39 13.79
N SER A 23 -8.82 -0.49 13.99
CA SER A 23 -8.05 -1.70 13.71
C SER A 23 -8.56 -2.91 14.49
N ASP A 24 -8.87 -3.99 13.77
CA ASP A 24 -9.29 -5.25 14.38
C ASP A 24 -8.18 -5.90 15.20
N LEU A 25 -6.91 -5.60 14.89
CA LEU A 25 -5.77 -6.07 15.69
C LEU A 25 -5.78 -5.45 17.09
N LEU A 26 -5.98 -4.12 17.18
CA LEU A 26 -6.02 -3.42 18.46
C LEU A 26 -7.20 -3.89 19.32
N LYS A 27 -8.37 -4.11 18.69
CA LYS A 27 -9.52 -4.73 19.40
C LYS A 27 -9.15 -6.10 19.95
N PHE A 28 -8.47 -6.93 19.16
CA PHE A 28 -8.04 -8.26 19.57
C PHE A 28 -7.07 -8.22 20.76
N TYR A 29 -6.04 -7.35 20.69
CA TYR A 29 -5.05 -7.21 21.77
C TYR A 29 -5.70 -6.70 23.04
N LYS A 30 -6.46 -5.60 22.93
CA LYS A 30 -7.17 -5.02 24.07
C LYS A 30 -8.10 -6.02 24.73
N HIS A 31 -8.80 -6.83 23.95
CA HIS A 31 -9.71 -7.85 24.48
C HIS A 31 -8.99 -8.91 25.33
N LEU A 32 -7.81 -9.37 24.87
CA LEU A 32 -6.98 -10.29 25.65
C LEU A 32 -6.43 -9.64 26.93
N ASP A 33 -5.96 -8.40 26.81
CA ASP A 33 -5.35 -7.68 27.93
C ASP A 33 -6.39 -7.26 28.99
N ASP A 34 -7.59 -6.83 28.59
CA ASP A 34 -8.70 -6.50 29.50
C ASP A 34 -9.23 -7.75 30.23
N PHE A 35 -9.22 -8.91 29.56
CA PHE A 35 -9.59 -10.19 30.17
C PHE A 35 -8.64 -10.58 31.31
N ILE A 36 -7.33 -10.29 31.15
CA ILE A 36 -6.33 -10.50 32.20
C ILE A 36 -6.66 -9.65 33.45
N ILE A 37 -7.02 -8.38 33.25
CA ILE A 37 -7.25 -7.42 34.33
C ILE A 37 -8.54 -7.72 35.12
N SER A 38 -9.61 -8.10 34.42
CA SER A 38 -10.94 -8.26 35.02
C SER A 38 -11.11 -9.52 35.89
N ASP A 39 -10.21 -10.51 35.77
CA ASP A 39 -10.31 -11.79 36.48
C ASP A 39 -9.18 -12.00 37.50
N SER A 40 -9.51 -11.76 38.78
CA SER A 40 -8.60 -11.94 39.91
C SER A 40 -8.52 -13.39 40.43
N SER A 41 -9.12 -14.36 39.73
CA SER A 41 -9.11 -15.76 40.17
C SER A 41 -7.67 -16.28 40.28
N PRO A 42 -7.29 -16.98 41.37
CA PRO A 42 -5.96 -17.56 41.49
C PRO A 42 -5.79 -18.69 40.47
N VAL A 43 -4.70 -18.65 39.72
CA VAL A 43 -4.26 -19.77 38.86
C VAL A 43 -2.85 -20.14 39.28
N GLU A 44 -2.66 -21.40 39.68
CA GLU A 44 -1.36 -21.87 40.17
C GLU A 44 -0.42 -22.21 39.02
N CYS A 45 0.75 -21.58 39.02
CA CYS A 45 1.91 -21.92 38.21
C CYS A 45 3.05 -22.44 39.11
N SER A 46 2.70 -23.07 40.24
CA SER A 46 3.59 -23.45 41.33
C SER A 46 4.70 -24.42 40.93
N GLU A 47 4.57 -25.09 39.79
CA GLU A 47 5.60 -25.96 39.21
C GLU A 47 6.78 -25.18 38.58
N GLN A 48 6.66 -23.85 38.39
CA GLN A 48 7.66 -23.02 37.72
C GLN A 48 8.65 -22.42 38.71
N SER A 49 9.95 -22.63 38.48
CA SER A 49 11.02 -22.07 39.32
C SER A 49 11.62 -20.76 38.77
N ASN A 50 11.34 -20.44 37.50
CA ASN A 50 11.84 -19.23 36.84
C ASN A 50 10.96 -18.02 37.21
N GLN A 51 11.58 -16.97 37.76
CA GLN A 51 10.88 -15.78 38.23
C GLN A 51 10.16 -14.99 37.12
N ILE A 52 10.66 -15.04 35.88
CA ILE A 52 10.02 -14.37 34.74
C ILE A 52 8.76 -15.14 34.34
N ILE A 53 8.85 -16.47 34.25
CA ILE A 53 7.70 -17.33 33.98
C ILE A 53 6.62 -17.12 35.06
N LEU A 54 6.99 -17.04 36.33
CA LEU A 54 6.04 -16.82 37.43
C LEU A 54 5.24 -15.51 37.30
N LYS A 55 5.78 -14.49 36.62
CA LYS A 55 5.06 -13.23 36.33
C LYS A 55 4.06 -13.38 35.18
N ILE A 56 4.43 -14.10 34.11
CA ILE A 56 3.65 -14.18 32.87
C ILE A 56 2.60 -15.32 32.93
N CYS A 57 2.92 -16.40 33.64
CA CYS A 57 2.16 -17.64 33.61
C CYS A 57 0.70 -17.53 34.09
N PRO A 58 0.39 -16.84 35.20
CA PRO A 58 -0.99 -16.72 35.67
C PRO A 58 -1.92 -16.17 34.58
N ASP A 59 -1.48 -15.13 33.88
CA ASP A 59 -2.28 -14.42 32.87
C ASP A 59 -2.56 -15.31 31.65
N LEU A 60 -1.53 -15.99 31.14
CA LEU A 60 -1.68 -16.89 29.99
C LEU A 60 -2.56 -18.11 30.32
N ARG A 61 -2.39 -18.70 31.51
CA ARG A 61 -3.18 -19.86 31.94
C ARG A 61 -4.65 -19.49 32.13
N LYS A 62 -4.96 -18.31 32.66
CA LYS A 62 -6.35 -17.80 32.77
C LYS A 62 -7.04 -17.72 31.41
N ILE A 63 -6.39 -17.11 30.42
CA ILE A 63 -6.95 -16.98 29.06
C ILE A 63 -7.23 -18.37 28.46
N LEU A 64 -6.29 -19.31 28.59
CA LEU A 64 -6.47 -20.68 28.06
C LEU A 64 -7.62 -21.44 28.71
N GLN A 65 -7.78 -21.33 30.04
CA GLN A 65 -8.86 -21.99 30.77
C GLN A 65 -10.24 -21.50 30.31
N LYS A 66 -10.36 -20.20 30.02
CA LYS A 66 -11.63 -19.57 29.65
C LYS A 66 -11.74 -19.25 28.15
N TRP A 67 -10.89 -19.84 27.31
CA TRP A 67 -10.77 -19.51 25.89
C TRP A 67 -12.11 -19.45 25.15
N THR A 68 -13.02 -20.39 25.40
CA THR A 68 -14.36 -20.41 24.77
C THR A 68 -15.20 -19.17 25.08
N ASN A 69 -15.05 -18.61 26.28
CA ASN A 69 -15.77 -17.42 26.72
C ASN A 69 -15.05 -16.14 26.29
N VAL A 70 -13.73 -16.20 26.13
CA VAL A 70 -12.93 -15.06 25.65
C VAL A 70 -13.43 -14.64 24.26
N TRP A 71 -13.80 -15.55 23.36
CA TRP A 71 -14.10 -15.18 21.97
C TRP A 71 -15.58 -15.22 21.58
N ALA A 72 -16.49 -15.35 22.56
CA ALA A 72 -17.92 -15.33 22.30
C ALA A 72 -18.33 -13.97 21.71
N GLY A 73 -18.66 -13.94 20.41
CA GLY A 73 -19.08 -12.73 19.68
C GLY A 73 -17.99 -12.04 18.85
N TYR A 74 -16.77 -12.61 18.74
CA TYR A 74 -15.73 -12.07 17.86
C TYR A 74 -15.85 -12.64 16.44
N GLU A 75 -16.49 -11.90 15.53
CA GLU A 75 -16.75 -12.32 14.14
C GLU A 75 -15.51 -12.18 13.22
N LYS A 76 -14.51 -13.05 13.42
CA LYS A 76 -13.34 -13.14 12.53
C LYS A 76 -13.08 -14.57 12.07
N SER A 77 -12.40 -14.68 10.93
CA SER A 77 -11.97 -15.98 10.42
C SER A 77 -10.95 -16.61 11.38
N THR A 78 -10.91 -17.95 11.45
CA THR A 78 -9.90 -18.67 12.22
C THR A 78 -8.49 -18.25 11.79
N SER A 79 -8.26 -17.99 10.50
CA SER A 79 -6.98 -17.50 9.97
C SER A 79 -6.52 -16.21 10.65
N ASP A 80 -7.42 -15.22 10.71
CA ASP A 80 -7.12 -13.90 11.26
C ASP A 80 -6.85 -13.98 12.76
N ILE A 81 -7.67 -14.77 13.48
CA ILE A 81 -7.47 -15.05 14.91
C ILE A 81 -6.09 -15.66 15.16
N CYS A 82 -5.71 -16.69 14.40
CA CYS A 82 -4.41 -17.34 14.56
C CYS A 82 -3.25 -16.39 14.26
N GLN A 83 -3.39 -15.53 13.26
CA GLN A 83 -2.37 -14.55 12.94
C GLN A 83 -2.23 -13.50 14.05
N HIS A 84 -3.33 -12.88 14.49
CA HIS A 84 -3.33 -11.90 15.58
C HIS A 84 -2.74 -12.50 16.86
N LEU A 85 -3.15 -13.73 17.20
CA LEU A 85 -2.68 -14.47 18.36
C LEU A 85 -1.17 -14.72 18.30
N THR A 86 -0.63 -15.07 17.13
CA THR A 86 0.81 -15.28 16.95
C THR A 86 1.62 -14.04 17.34
N TYR A 87 1.24 -12.87 16.81
CA TYR A 87 1.97 -11.63 17.09
C TYR A 87 1.70 -11.05 18.49
N TRP A 88 0.53 -11.36 19.08
CA TRP A 88 0.28 -11.07 20.50
C TRP A 88 1.20 -11.90 21.39
N LEU A 89 1.30 -13.21 21.13
CA LEU A 89 2.18 -14.11 21.87
C LEU A 89 3.67 -13.80 21.65
N TYR A 90 4.07 -13.26 20.50
CA TYR A 90 5.40 -12.66 20.33
C TYR A 90 5.64 -11.50 21.28
N GLY A 91 4.62 -10.68 21.55
CA GLY A 91 4.64 -9.67 22.62
C GLY A 91 4.99 -10.28 23.97
N LYS A 92 4.29 -11.35 24.34
CA LYS A 92 4.54 -12.10 25.58
C LYS A 92 5.91 -12.76 25.63
N ALA A 93 6.41 -13.24 24.49
CA ALA A 93 7.76 -13.78 24.39
C ALA A 93 8.84 -12.72 24.62
N MET A 94 8.61 -11.45 24.25
CA MET A 94 9.56 -10.37 24.52
C MET A 94 9.70 -10.04 26.02
N GLU A 95 8.68 -10.33 26.83
CA GLU A 95 8.74 -10.21 28.30
C GLU A 95 9.74 -11.20 28.93
N CYS A 96 10.18 -12.22 28.18
CA CYS A 96 11.21 -13.16 28.63
C CYS A 96 12.64 -12.59 28.66
N GLU A 97 12.88 -11.36 28.18
CA GLU A 97 14.21 -10.70 28.21
C GLU A 97 15.37 -11.55 27.65
N SER A 98 15.09 -12.41 26.66
CA SER A 98 16.03 -13.40 26.08
C SER A 98 16.39 -14.60 26.98
N ASP A 99 15.69 -14.80 28.09
CA ASP A 99 15.85 -16.00 28.93
C ASP A 99 15.39 -17.27 28.19
N TYR A 100 16.33 -18.18 27.95
CA TYR A 100 16.10 -19.38 27.15
C TYR A 100 15.00 -20.28 27.72
N TYR A 101 14.93 -20.43 29.04
CA TYR A 101 13.92 -21.27 29.68
C TYR A 101 12.52 -20.67 29.54
N CYS A 102 12.39 -19.36 29.79
CA CYS A 102 11.16 -18.61 29.57
C CYS A 102 10.72 -18.67 28.10
N PHE A 103 11.63 -18.49 27.15
CA PHE A 103 11.33 -18.59 25.72
C PHE A 103 10.76 -19.96 25.34
N ASN A 104 11.41 -21.05 25.78
CA ASN A 104 10.90 -22.40 25.52
C ASN A 104 9.55 -22.65 26.17
N TRP A 105 9.35 -22.15 27.40
CA TRP A 105 8.08 -22.26 28.10
C TRP A 105 6.96 -21.50 27.36
N ILE A 106 7.21 -20.26 26.95
CA ILE A 106 6.29 -19.48 26.13
C ILE A 106 5.96 -20.21 24.82
N TYR A 107 6.95 -20.77 24.13
CA TYR A 107 6.70 -21.52 22.90
C TYR A 107 5.86 -22.80 23.12
N SER A 108 5.94 -23.43 24.30
CA SER A 108 5.00 -24.48 24.68
C SER A 108 3.57 -23.93 24.86
N MET A 109 3.43 -22.73 25.43
CA MET A 109 2.13 -22.06 25.53
C MET A 109 1.53 -21.73 24.16
N PHE A 110 2.34 -21.32 23.16
CA PHE A 110 1.85 -21.11 21.79
C PHE A 110 1.09 -22.32 21.26
N TYR A 111 1.62 -23.53 21.50
CA TYR A 111 0.98 -24.77 21.08
C TYR A 111 -0.39 -24.93 21.77
N GLU A 112 -0.47 -24.72 23.08
CA GLU A 112 -1.73 -24.79 23.83
C GLU A 112 -2.76 -23.76 23.37
N PHE A 113 -2.31 -22.57 23.00
CA PHE A 113 -3.15 -21.53 22.42
C PHE A 113 -3.67 -21.93 21.04
N PHE A 114 -2.82 -22.50 20.18
CA PHE A 114 -3.17 -22.88 18.80
C PHE A 114 -4.15 -24.05 18.73
N VAL A 115 -3.83 -25.18 19.38
CA VAL A 115 -4.63 -25.61 20.53
C VAL A 115 -6.13 -25.27 20.56
N LYS A 116 -6.43 -24.40 21.54
CA LYS A 116 -7.76 -23.87 21.81
C LYS A 116 -8.34 -23.05 20.66
N ALA A 117 -7.50 -22.31 19.93
CA ALA A 117 -7.88 -21.43 18.83
C ALA A 117 -8.27 -22.18 17.53
N SER A 118 -8.12 -23.51 17.50
CA SER A 118 -8.34 -24.32 16.30
C SER A 118 -7.45 -23.95 15.12
N CYS A 119 -6.20 -23.53 15.41
CA CYS A 119 -5.19 -23.19 14.41
C CYS A 119 -4.56 -24.43 13.73
N TYR A 120 -5.36 -25.46 13.41
CA TYR A 120 -4.89 -26.78 12.93
C TYR A 120 -5.07 -27.05 11.45
N LYS A 121 -5.94 -26.29 10.77
CA LYS A 121 -6.28 -26.53 9.34
C LYS A 121 -5.23 -26.00 8.36
N TYR A 122 -4.12 -25.47 8.83
CA TYR A 122 -2.97 -25.16 7.99
C TYR A 122 -1.99 -26.31 8.15
N GLU A 123 -1.96 -27.16 7.13
CA GLU A 123 -1.14 -28.36 7.08
C GLU A 123 0.34 -28.06 7.42
N MET A 124 0.86 -28.84 8.35
CA MET A 124 2.24 -28.93 8.81
C MET A 124 2.82 -27.67 9.49
N PHE A 125 2.83 -27.73 10.83
CA PHE A 125 3.60 -26.89 11.76
C PHE A 125 5.09 -26.68 11.41
N ASP A 126 5.65 -27.44 10.46
CA ASP A 126 7.04 -27.35 9.99
C ASP A 126 7.22 -26.86 8.54
N SER A 127 6.17 -26.76 7.71
CA SER A 127 6.34 -26.47 6.27
C SER A 127 5.84 -25.09 5.82
N LEU A 128 5.06 -24.38 6.63
CA LEU A 128 4.64 -23.00 6.36
C LEU A 128 5.31 -22.00 7.32
N GLU A 129 6.04 -21.07 6.75
CA GLU A 129 6.91 -20.04 7.35
C GLU A 129 6.23 -19.07 8.36
N ILE A 130 4.99 -19.33 8.81
CA ILE A 130 4.19 -18.47 9.72
C ILE A 130 4.67 -18.60 11.17
N PHE A 131 4.92 -19.84 11.62
CA PHE A 131 5.50 -20.11 12.93
C PHE A 131 6.89 -20.72 12.73
N SER A 132 7.89 -19.85 12.60
CA SER A 132 9.28 -20.27 12.84
C SER A 132 9.55 -20.05 14.31
N ARG A 133 10.04 -21.09 15.02
CA ARG A 133 10.59 -20.88 16.36
C ARG A 133 11.80 -19.96 16.21
N VAL A 134 11.63 -18.71 16.60
CA VAL A 134 12.64 -17.66 16.54
C VAL A 134 13.05 -17.36 17.96
N PHE A 135 14.27 -17.71 18.34
CA PHE A 135 14.78 -17.43 19.68
C PHE A 135 15.51 -16.07 19.76
N ASN A 136 15.73 -15.41 18.63
CA ASN A 136 16.34 -14.09 18.60
C ASN A 136 15.30 -13.01 18.92
N ALA A 137 15.45 -12.36 20.08
CA ALA A 137 14.51 -11.33 20.54
C ALA A 137 14.36 -10.16 19.56
N ASN A 138 15.44 -9.69 18.93
CA ASN A 138 15.36 -8.62 17.92
C ASN A 138 14.54 -9.05 16.71
N THR A 139 14.68 -10.30 16.27
CA THR A 139 13.88 -10.83 15.16
C THR A 139 12.40 -10.89 15.51
N ILE A 140 12.05 -11.37 16.71
CA ILE A 140 10.65 -11.42 17.18
C ILE A 140 10.06 -10.02 17.25
N LYS A 141 10.82 -9.09 17.83
CA LYS A 141 10.44 -7.69 17.93
C LYS A 141 10.18 -7.08 16.56
N ASN A 142 11.14 -7.19 15.64
CA ASN A 142 10.99 -6.65 14.29
C ASN A 142 9.76 -7.24 13.57
N LYS A 143 9.50 -8.55 13.72
CA LYS A 143 8.30 -9.22 13.17
C LYS A 143 7.02 -8.58 13.71
N LYS A 144 6.92 -8.45 15.04
CA LYS A 144 5.76 -7.85 15.71
C LYS A 144 5.58 -6.39 15.33
N ASP A 145 6.63 -5.59 15.45
CA ASP A 145 6.62 -4.16 15.16
C ASP A 145 6.12 -3.88 13.74
N LEU A 146 6.60 -4.64 12.75
CA LEU A 146 6.16 -4.48 11.36
C LEU A 146 4.70 -4.93 11.17
N TYR A 147 4.28 -6.01 11.81
CA TYR A 147 2.89 -6.49 11.73
C TYR A 147 1.90 -5.52 12.36
N ASP A 148 2.22 -5.00 13.55
CA ASP A 148 1.41 -4.02 14.28
C ASP A 148 1.35 -2.71 13.49
N PHE A 149 2.46 -2.25 12.89
CA PHE A 149 2.47 -1.10 11.99
C PHE A 149 1.50 -1.27 10.83
N LEU A 150 1.55 -2.41 10.15
CA LEU A 150 0.76 -2.67 8.95
C LEU A 150 -0.75 -2.73 9.23
N ASN A 151 -1.15 -3.32 10.36
CA ASN A 151 -2.55 -3.36 10.80
C ASN A 151 -3.10 -2.01 11.26
N ASN A 152 -2.22 -1.04 11.51
CA ASN A 152 -2.57 0.32 11.89
C ASN A 152 -2.29 1.34 10.77
N TYR A 153 -1.74 0.91 9.63
CA TYR A 153 -1.24 1.81 8.58
C TYR A 153 -2.35 2.68 7.98
N THR A 154 -3.54 2.11 7.75
CA THR A 154 -4.69 2.84 7.22
C THR A 154 -5.11 3.97 8.16
N ASP A 155 -5.20 3.69 9.46
CA ASP A 155 -5.58 4.70 10.46
C ASP A 155 -4.53 5.81 10.55
N ILE A 156 -3.24 5.45 10.54
CA ILE A 156 -2.13 6.41 10.49
C ILE A 156 -2.23 7.29 9.23
N LYS A 157 -2.56 6.72 8.07
CA LYS A 157 -2.73 7.45 6.81
C LYS A 157 -3.90 8.44 6.90
N GLU A 158 -5.05 8.02 7.44
CA GLU A 158 -6.20 8.91 7.67
C GLU A 158 -5.84 10.09 8.57
N LEU A 159 -5.10 9.85 9.66
CA LEU A 159 -4.67 10.90 10.59
C LEU A 159 -3.70 11.90 9.94
N LEU A 160 -2.79 11.42 9.08
CA LEU A 160 -1.88 12.29 8.32
C LEU A 160 -2.61 13.20 7.33
N GLY A 161 -3.76 12.76 6.80
CA GLY A 161 -4.64 13.56 5.95
C GLY A 161 -5.32 14.72 6.70
N LYS A 162 -5.48 14.62 8.03
CA LYS A 162 -6.05 15.67 8.88
C LYS A 162 -4.99 16.70 9.29
N SER A 163 -5.40 17.87 9.79
CA SER A 163 -4.50 18.86 10.39
C SER A 163 -4.07 18.46 11.81
N THR A 164 -3.42 17.29 11.98
CA THR A 164 -2.88 16.86 13.29
C THR A 164 -1.57 17.61 13.62
N GLN A 165 -1.36 17.94 14.90
CA GLN A 165 -0.09 18.50 15.38
C GLN A 165 1.02 17.44 15.42
N ASN A 166 0.66 16.15 15.36
CA ASN A 166 1.59 15.04 15.50
C ASN A 166 2.11 14.44 14.18
N LYS A 167 1.92 15.15 13.05
CA LYS A 167 2.38 14.69 11.72
C LYS A 167 3.85 14.27 11.73
N THR A 168 4.71 15.03 12.39
CA THR A 168 6.15 14.74 12.47
C THR A 168 6.42 13.39 13.14
N GLN A 169 5.68 13.07 14.22
CA GLN A 169 5.82 11.79 14.93
C GLN A 169 5.40 10.62 14.02
N TYR A 170 4.23 10.71 13.39
CA TYR A 170 3.74 9.67 12.47
C TYR A 170 4.65 9.50 11.24
N CYS A 171 5.14 10.58 10.64
CA CYS A 171 6.10 10.48 9.53
C CYS A 171 7.43 9.86 9.97
N THR A 172 7.89 10.15 11.19
CA THR A 172 9.11 9.55 11.74
C THR A 172 8.93 8.05 11.98
N TYR A 173 7.77 7.66 12.53
CA TYR A 173 7.39 6.26 12.73
C TYR A 173 7.30 5.49 11.41
N ILE A 174 6.61 6.03 10.40
CA ILE A 174 6.54 5.44 9.06
C ILE A 174 7.93 5.25 8.48
N LYS A 175 8.78 6.29 8.55
CA LYS A 175 10.16 6.18 8.04
C LYS A 175 10.92 5.07 8.75
N TYR A 176 10.83 5.01 10.08
CA TYR A 176 11.46 3.96 10.88
C TYR A 176 11.01 2.55 10.44
N MET A 177 9.70 2.35 10.22
CA MET A 177 9.15 1.07 9.77
C MET A 177 9.59 0.71 8.35
N PHE A 178 9.69 1.69 7.45
CA PHE A 178 10.19 1.48 6.09
C PHE A 178 11.68 1.12 6.09
N ASP A 179 12.49 1.77 6.93
CA ASP A 179 13.91 1.46 7.09
C ASP A 179 14.09 0.04 7.68
N MET A 180 13.29 -0.34 8.68
CA MET A 180 13.25 -1.70 9.23
C MET A 180 12.90 -2.73 8.15
N TYR A 181 11.87 -2.48 7.35
CA TYR A 181 11.50 -3.33 6.22
C TYR A 181 12.65 -3.50 5.21
N GLN A 182 13.38 -2.44 4.86
CA GLN A 182 14.55 -2.59 3.97
C GLN A 182 15.61 -3.49 4.59
N ASN A 183 15.91 -3.33 5.88
CA ASN A 183 16.87 -4.20 6.57
C ASN A 183 16.42 -5.66 6.53
N MET A 184 15.14 -5.96 6.77
CA MET A 184 14.60 -7.31 6.65
C MET A 184 14.78 -7.91 5.24
N LYS A 185 14.61 -7.11 4.18
CA LYS A 185 14.85 -7.56 2.80
C LYS A 185 16.31 -7.90 2.52
N GLU A 186 17.23 -7.06 3.00
CA GLU A 186 18.66 -7.31 2.83
C GLU A 186 19.11 -8.53 3.64
N GLU A 187 18.57 -8.73 4.85
CA GLU A 187 18.80 -9.95 5.63
C GLU A 187 18.29 -11.20 4.92
N ARG A 188 17.08 -11.16 4.34
CA ARG A 188 16.54 -12.26 3.53
C ARG A 188 17.45 -12.61 2.35
N ARG A 189 18.00 -11.60 1.66
CA ARG A 189 18.92 -11.80 0.52
C ARG A 189 20.27 -12.36 0.94
N SER A 190 20.79 -11.93 2.09
CA SER A 190 22.16 -12.26 2.53
C SER A 190 22.27 -13.61 3.26
N LYS A 191 21.23 -14.08 3.94
CA LYS A 191 21.34 -15.23 4.85
C LYS A 191 20.68 -16.54 4.38
N LEU A 192 20.07 -16.62 3.19
CA LEU A 192 19.21 -17.75 2.76
C LEU A 192 18.05 -18.05 3.77
N THR A 193 17.79 -17.17 4.73
CA THR A 193 16.77 -17.38 5.77
C THR A 193 15.42 -16.89 5.29
N LYS A 194 14.39 -17.72 5.46
CA LYS A 194 12.98 -17.41 5.15
C LYS A 194 12.24 -16.70 6.30
N VAL A 195 12.99 -16.27 7.33
CA VAL A 195 12.45 -15.77 8.60
C VAL A 195 11.46 -14.62 8.41
N TYR A 196 11.74 -13.62 7.58
CA TYR A 196 10.85 -12.47 7.38
C TYR A 196 9.91 -12.59 6.16
N ASN A 197 9.74 -13.77 5.57
CA ASN A 197 9.01 -13.89 4.31
C ASN A 197 7.56 -13.41 4.41
N ASN A 198 6.86 -13.79 5.49
CA ASN A 198 5.48 -13.41 5.70
C ASN A 198 5.32 -11.92 5.97
N GLU A 199 6.17 -11.34 6.81
CA GLU A 199 6.10 -9.91 7.12
C GLU A 199 6.47 -9.07 5.90
N ILE A 200 7.47 -9.47 5.12
CA ILE A 200 7.81 -8.82 3.85
C ILE A 200 6.65 -8.93 2.87
N ALA A 201 6.04 -10.11 2.71
CA ALA A 201 4.91 -10.30 1.81
C ALA A 201 3.70 -9.46 2.23
N HIS A 202 3.40 -9.42 3.53
CA HIS A 202 2.31 -8.62 4.09
C HIS A 202 2.56 -7.11 3.89
N PHE A 203 3.78 -6.64 4.16
CA PHE A 203 4.18 -5.26 3.90
C PHE A 203 4.04 -4.91 2.43
N GLU A 204 4.56 -5.78 1.54
CA GLU A 204 4.46 -5.55 0.10
C GLU A 204 3.01 -5.53 -0.37
N LYS A 205 2.14 -6.38 0.17
CA LYS A 205 0.71 -6.36 -0.13
C LYS A 205 0.09 -5.01 0.26
N ILE A 206 0.25 -4.59 1.52
CA ILE A 206 -0.39 -3.38 2.05
C ILE A 206 0.19 -2.10 1.43
N ILE A 207 1.51 -2.04 1.25
CA ILE A 207 2.21 -0.82 0.82
C ILE A 207 2.32 -0.71 -0.71
N LYS A 208 2.43 -1.81 -1.45
CA LYS A 208 2.46 -1.76 -2.93
C LYS A 208 1.07 -1.68 -3.55
N ASP A 209 -0.01 -1.87 -2.78
CA ASP A 209 -1.35 -1.90 -3.36
C ASP A 209 -1.81 -0.55 -3.92
N GLU A 210 -1.22 0.57 -3.55
CA GLU A 210 -1.82 1.87 -3.89
C GLU A 210 -1.59 2.33 -5.35
N TYR A 211 -0.64 1.75 -6.11
CA TYR A 211 -0.32 2.20 -7.49
C TYR A 211 -0.12 1.12 -8.55
N ASP A 212 -0.41 -0.15 -8.22
CA ASP A 212 -0.20 -1.27 -9.16
C ASP A 212 -1.40 -1.50 -10.11
N VAL A 213 -2.30 -0.52 -10.26
CA VAL A 213 -3.53 -0.65 -11.06
C VAL A 213 -3.23 -1.18 -12.45
N PHE A 214 -2.21 -0.64 -13.13
CA PHE A 214 -1.86 -0.98 -14.52
C PHE A 214 -0.90 -2.18 -14.66
N LYS A 215 -0.61 -2.90 -13.58
CA LYS A 215 0.31 -4.05 -13.61
C LYS A 215 -0.22 -5.27 -14.34
N ASP A 216 -1.52 -5.29 -14.63
CA ASP A 216 -2.18 -6.27 -15.48
C ASP A 216 -2.88 -5.57 -16.66
N LEU A 217 -2.30 -4.47 -17.17
CA LEU A 217 -2.88 -3.66 -18.25
C LEU A 217 -3.15 -4.47 -19.52
N ASP A 218 -2.35 -5.48 -19.84
CA ASP A 218 -2.59 -6.39 -20.95
C ASP A 218 -3.93 -7.12 -20.83
N VAL A 219 -4.28 -7.57 -19.61
CA VAL A 219 -5.58 -8.21 -19.34
C VAL A 219 -6.72 -7.23 -19.62
N TYR A 220 -6.58 -5.98 -19.17
CA TYR A 220 -7.60 -4.97 -19.39
C TYR A 220 -7.74 -4.58 -20.87
N GLN A 221 -6.62 -4.47 -21.59
CA GLN A 221 -6.63 -4.18 -23.04
C GLN A 221 -7.31 -5.31 -23.81
N ILE A 222 -7.05 -6.57 -23.45
CA ILE A 222 -7.76 -7.73 -24.01
C ILE A 222 -9.27 -7.63 -23.75
N ALA A 223 -9.67 -7.25 -22.53
CA ALA A 223 -11.08 -7.03 -22.21
C ALA A 223 -11.70 -5.89 -23.03
N GLU A 224 -11.01 -4.76 -23.17
CA GLU A 224 -11.44 -3.64 -24.01
C GLU A 224 -11.63 -4.03 -25.47
N ASP A 225 -10.73 -4.83 -26.03
CA ASP A 225 -10.84 -5.29 -27.42
C ASP A 225 -11.93 -6.36 -27.58
N TYR A 226 -12.09 -7.22 -26.58
CA TYR A 226 -13.17 -8.21 -26.53
C TYR A 226 -14.55 -7.56 -26.56
N ILE A 227 -14.79 -6.52 -25.76
CA ILE A 227 -16.11 -5.87 -25.71
C ILE A 227 -16.46 -5.09 -26.99
N LYS A 228 -15.47 -4.65 -27.77
CA LYS A 228 -15.66 -3.98 -29.07
C LYS A 228 -16.13 -4.95 -30.15
N THR A 229 -15.68 -6.20 -30.10
CA THR A 229 -15.93 -7.21 -31.14
C THR A 229 -17.15 -8.08 -30.88
N LYS A 230 -17.71 -8.08 -29.66
CA LYS A 230 -18.86 -8.90 -29.26
C LYS A 230 -20.19 -8.15 -29.28
N PHE A 231 -21.20 -8.77 -29.89
CA PHE A 231 -22.59 -8.31 -29.88
C PHE A 231 -23.21 -8.36 -28.47
N ASN A 232 -24.18 -7.48 -28.21
CA ASN A 232 -24.84 -7.32 -26.89
C ASN A 232 -25.47 -8.62 -26.36
N TYR A 233 -25.83 -9.57 -27.23
CA TYR A 233 -26.47 -10.83 -26.84
C TYR A 233 -25.66 -11.64 -25.80
N ALA A 234 -24.32 -11.54 -25.83
CA ALA A 234 -23.43 -12.23 -24.88
C ALA A 234 -23.48 -11.68 -23.44
N TYR A 235 -24.09 -10.50 -23.23
CA TYR A 235 -24.13 -9.81 -21.94
C TYR A 235 -25.55 -9.61 -21.39
N GLY A 236 -26.57 -10.08 -22.10
CA GLY A 236 -27.97 -9.79 -21.80
C GLY A 236 -28.38 -8.33 -22.07
N THR A 237 -29.57 -7.95 -21.61
CA THR A 237 -30.10 -6.58 -21.79
C THR A 237 -29.45 -5.60 -20.82
N ILE A 238 -28.54 -4.76 -21.33
CA ILE A 238 -27.91 -3.68 -20.56
C ILE A 238 -28.78 -2.41 -20.62
N LYS A 239 -29.34 -1.98 -19.49
CA LYS A 239 -30.24 -0.81 -19.39
C LYS A 239 -29.48 0.50 -19.17
N CYS A 240 -29.14 1.22 -20.24
CA CYS A 240 -28.46 2.52 -20.20
C CYS A 240 -29.32 3.64 -20.79
N ASP A 241 -30.64 3.48 -20.74
CA ASP A 241 -31.59 4.34 -21.46
C ASP A 241 -31.96 5.62 -20.71
N LYS A 242 -31.55 5.76 -19.44
CA LYS A 242 -31.83 6.93 -18.59
C LYS A 242 -30.61 7.32 -17.77
N PHE A 243 -30.27 8.61 -17.74
CA PHE A 243 -29.25 9.21 -16.90
C PHE A 243 -29.88 10.45 -16.25
N ASN A 244 -30.09 10.42 -14.92
CA ASN A 244 -30.95 11.33 -14.15
C ASN A 244 -32.44 11.28 -14.52
N ASN A 245 -33.31 11.50 -13.52
CA ASN A 245 -34.78 11.44 -13.67
C ASN A 245 -35.38 12.57 -14.52
N SER A 246 -34.56 13.44 -15.11
CA SER A 246 -34.97 14.66 -15.84
C SER A 246 -34.70 14.62 -17.34
N ASP A 247 -33.91 13.68 -17.85
CA ASP A 247 -33.49 13.68 -19.25
C ASP A 247 -34.32 12.67 -20.04
N ASP A 248 -35.17 13.18 -20.94
CA ASP A 248 -36.05 12.35 -21.78
C ASP A 248 -35.27 11.45 -22.76
N GLU A 249 -34.01 11.79 -23.09
CA GLU A 249 -33.13 10.97 -23.94
C GLU A 249 -31.64 11.14 -23.56
N VAL A 250 -30.95 10.02 -23.27
CA VAL A 250 -29.50 10.01 -22.99
C VAL A 250 -28.71 10.15 -24.28
N GLU A 251 -27.75 11.08 -24.31
CA GLU A 251 -26.84 11.28 -25.45
C GLU A 251 -26.24 9.93 -25.91
N PRO A 252 -26.27 9.60 -27.23
CA PRO A 252 -25.84 8.29 -27.73
C PRO A 252 -24.41 7.89 -27.32
N SER A 253 -23.50 8.87 -27.22
CA SER A 253 -22.12 8.68 -26.80
C SER A 253 -22.03 8.24 -25.31
N ILE A 254 -22.84 8.84 -24.44
CA ILE A 254 -22.95 8.54 -23.01
C ILE A 254 -23.61 7.18 -22.79
N LYS A 255 -24.67 6.90 -23.55
CA LYS A 255 -25.30 5.58 -23.57
C LYS A 255 -24.27 4.49 -23.93
N ARG A 256 -23.44 4.73 -24.94
CA ARG A 256 -22.36 3.82 -25.34
C ARG A 256 -21.32 3.63 -24.24
N ILE A 257 -20.90 4.69 -23.54
CA ILE A 257 -19.98 4.57 -22.40
C ILE A 257 -20.58 3.70 -21.29
N CYS A 258 -21.85 3.93 -20.91
CA CYS A 258 -22.54 3.11 -19.92
C CYS A 258 -22.61 1.62 -20.32
N VAL A 259 -22.95 1.34 -21.59
CA VAL A 259 -22.99 -0.05 -22.09
C VAL A 259 -21.61 -0.68 -22.03
N ASN A 260 -20.58 0.01 -22.50
CA ASN A 260 -19.22 -0.50 -22.53
C ASN A 260 -18.64 -0.71 -21.12
N PHE A 261 -18.91 0.20 -20.18
CA PHE A 261 -18.53 0.04 -18.78
C PHE A 261 -19.07 -1.27 -18.21
N ARG A 262 -20.36 -1.55 -18.41
CA ARG A 262 -21.00 -2.78 -17.95
C ARG A 262 -20.42 -4.03 -18.60
N LYS A 263 -20.17 -4.00 -19.91
CA LYS A 263 -19.52 -5.12 -20.61
C LYS A 263 -18.12 -5.38 -20.05
N LEU A 264 -17.36 -4.33 -19.74
CA LEU A 264 -16.03 -4.46 -19.14
C LEU A 264 -16.12 -5.03 -17.74
N LEU A 265 -17.02 -4.51 -16.90
CA LEU A 265 -17.28 -5.03 -15.56
C LEU A 265 -17.56 -6.53 -15.59
N ILE A 266 -18.53 -6.95 -16.41
CA ILE A 266 -18.89 -8.38 -16.54
C ILE A 266 -17.72 -9.20 -17.05
N THR A 267 -16.99 -8.69 -18.05
CA THR A 267 -15.86 -9.41 -18.65
C THR A 267 -14.73 -9.63 -17.65
N LEU A 268 -14.37 -8.59 -16.91
CA LEU A 268 -13.27 -8.59 -15.95
C LEU A 268 -13.62 -9.37 -14.68
N ALA A 269 -14.86 -9.25 -14.20
CA ALA A 269 -15.32 -9.95 -13.00
C ALA A 269 -15.59 -11.44 -13.24
N TYR A 270 -16.09 -11.85 -14.43
CA TYR A 270 -16.64 -13.20 -14.62
C TYR A 270 -16.09 -14.00 -15.81
N ASN A 271 -15.62 -13.37 -16.89
CA ASN A 271 -15.28 -14.11 -18.12
C ASN A 271 -13.78 -14.41 -18.27
N LEU A 272 -12.91 -13.51 -17.79
CA LEU A 272 -11.47 -13.75 -17.82
C LEU A 272 -11.01 -14.65 -16.66
N THR A 273 -11.86 -14.91 -15.66
CA THR A 273 -11.52 -15.61 -14.41
C THR A 273 -11.19 -17.10 -14.54
N ASN A 274 -11.43 -17.75 -15.69
CA ASN A 274 -10.96 -19.12 -15.91
C ASN A 274 -9.43 -19.24 -16.05
N VAL A 275 -8.69 -18.11 -16.06
CA VAL A 275 -7.21 -18.06 -16.09
C VAL A 275 -6.62 -17.23 -14.93
N VAL A 276 -7.43 -16.67 -14.02
CA VAL A 276 -7.00 -15.46 -13.28
C VAL A 276 -6.16 -15.72 -12.04
N LYS A 277 -4.95 -15.15 -12.11
CA LYS A 277 -4.13 -14.63 -11.01
C LYS A 277 -5.02 -14.01 -9.94
N THR A 278 -4.99 -14.52 -8.71
CA THR A 278 -5.64 -13.85 -7.58
C THR A 278 -5.17 -12.39 -7.45
N ASN A 279 -6.07 -11.45 -7.10
CA ASN A 279 -5.78 -10.04 -6.75
C ASN A 279 -5.61 -9.00 -7.90
N ILE A 280 -6.40 -9.06 -8.98
CA ILE A 280 -6.41 -8.02 -10.05
C ILE A 280 -7.26 -6.80 -9.64
N LYS A 281 -6.73 -5.57 -9.84
CA LYS A 281 -7.36 -4.27 -9.52
C LYS A 281 -8.25 -3.71 -10.62
N TYR A 282 -9.21 -4.52 -11.06
CA TYR A 282 -10.05 -4.16 -12.20
C TYR A 282 -11.03 -3.03 -11.88
N HIS A 283 -11.46 -2.85 -10.64
CA HIS A 283 -12.36 -1.76 -10.23
C HIS A 283 -11.69 -0.39 -10.35
N GLU A 284 -10.45 -0.27 -9.89
CA GLU A 284 -9.63 0.93 -10.00
C GLU A 284 -9.31 1.22 -11.47
N TYR A 285 -9.08 0.18 -12.27
CA TYR A 285 -8.96 0.32 -13.71
C TYR A 285 -10.24 0.84 -14.36
N LEU A 286 -11.40 0.29 -14.00
CA LEU A 286 -12.71 0.73 -14.50
C LEU A 286 -12.96 2.20 -14.15
N ASN A 287 -12.56 2.65 -12.96
CA ASN A 287 -12.65 4.05 -12.59
C ASN A 287 -11.80 4.95 -13.51
N TYR A 288 -10.54 4.58 -13.74
CA TYR A 288 -9.65 5.27 -14.68
C TYR A 288 -10.22 5.28 -16.11
N TRP A 289 -10.68 4.12 -16.58
CA TRP A 289 -11.26 3.94 -17.92
C TRP A 289 -12.46 4.88 -18.10
N LEU A 290 -13.39 4.90 -17.16
CA LEU A 290 -14.58 5.77 -17.23
C LEU A 290 -14.18 7.25 -17.28
N ASN A 291 -13.26 7.67 -16.42
CA ASN A 291 -12.73 9.03 -16.40
C ASN A 291 -12.05 9.42 -17.70
N ARG A 292 -11.35 8.49 -18.36
CA ARG A 292 -10.73 8.68 -19.67
C ARG A 292 -11.79 8.90 -20.75
N GLU A 293 -12.80 8.04 -20.83
CA GLU A 293 -13.84 8.14 -21.86
C GLU A 293 -14.67 9.43 -21.71
N LEU A 294 -15.01 9.84 -20.48
CA LEU A 294 -15.75 11.07 -20.24
C LEU A 294 -14.94 12.33 -20.61
N ARG A 295 -13.61 12.31 -20.41
CA ARG A 295 -12.72 13.41 -20.79
C ARG A 295 -12.48 13.48 -22.29
N ILE A 296 -12.45 12.34 -22.99
CA ILE A 296 -12.44 12.30 -24.47
C ILE A 296 -13.68 13.00 -25.03
N LEU A 297 -14.83 12.87 -24.37
CA LEU A 297 -16.06 13.59 -24.72
C LEU A 297 -16.15 15.01 -24.15
N HIS A 298 -15.07 15.53 -23.56
CA HIS A 298 -15.00 16.86 -22.96
C HIS A 298 -16.10 17.14 -21.94
N LYS A 299 -16.56 16.13 -21.19
CA LYS A 299 -17.56 16.31 -20.15
C LYS A 299 -16.97 17.04 -18.95
N ASP A 300 -17.68 18.06 -18.48
CA ASP A 300 -17.28 18.85 -17.32
C ASP A 300 -17.32 18.05 -16.01
N ARG A 301 -16.70 18.59 -14.97
CA ARG A 301 -16.60 17.95 -13.66
C ARG A 301 -17.97 17.60 -13.07
N THR A 302 -18.93 18.52 -13.13
CA THR A 302 -20.29 18.31 -12.58
C THR A 302 -20.98 17.13 -13.24
N PHE A 303 -20.84 17.01 -14.56
CA PHE A 303 -21.35 15.87 -15.31
C PHE A 303 -20.66 14.58 -14.88
N ARG A 304 -19.32 14.57 -14.81
CA ARG A 304 -18.53 13.38 -14.47
C ARG A 304 -18.85 12.86 -13.07
N GLU A 305 -18.95 13.74 -12.07
CA GLU A 305 -19.33 13.36 -10.70
C GLU A 305 -20.71 12.68 -10.66
N LYS A 306 -21.71 13.28 -11.32
CA LYS A 306 -23.06 12.68 -11.42
C LYS A 306 -23.05 11.34 -12.16
N PHE A 307 -22.27 11.25 -13.24
CA PHE A 307 -22.21 10.04 -14.06
C PHE A 307 -21.50 8.89 -13.35
N CYS A 308 -20.41 9.16 -12.63
CA CYS A 308 -19.72 8.15 -11.82
C CYS A 308 -20.66 7.57 -10.75
N LYS A 309 -21.40 8.43 -10.05
CA LYS A 309 -22.39 8.01 -9.05
C LYS A 309 -23.51 7.16 -9.66
N TYR A 310 -24.04 7.57 -10.83
CA TYR A 310 -25.03 6.77 -11.55
C TYR A 310 -24.49 5.39 -11.94
N ILE A 311 -23.25 5.32 -12.43
CA ILE A 311 -22.62 4.05 -12.80
C ILE A 311 -22.45 3.16 -11.56
N GLU A 312 -22.01 3.71 -10.43
CA GLU A 312 -21.91 2.97 -9.17
C GLU A 312 -23.28 2.40 -8.73
N GLU A 313 -24.29 3.26 -8.62
CA GLU A 313 -25.63 2.88 -8.14
C GLU A 313 -26.30 1.82 -9.03
N THR A 314 -26.22 1.99 -10.34
CA THR A 314 -26.92 1.13 -11.31
C THR A 314 -26.21 -0.18 -11.61
N ASN A 315 -25.01 -0.41 -11.06
CA ASN A 315 -24.27 -1.66 -11.19
C ASN A 315 -24.19 -2.48 -9.89
N SER A 316 -24.78 -1.98 -8.80
CA SER A 316 -24.85 -2.65 -7.49
C SER A 316 -25.37 -4.10 -7.53
N MET A 317 -26.25 -4.44 -8.48
CA MET A 317 -26.76 -5.82 -8.64
C MET A 317 -25.79 -6.75 -9.37
N VAL A 318 -24.89 -6.20 -10.20
CA VAL A 318 -23.88 -6.97 -10.95
C VAL A 318 -22.60 -7.09 -10.12
N ASP A 319 -22.34 -6.12 -9.26
CA ASP A 319 -21.22 -6.10 -8.33
C ASP A 319 -21.58 -6.84 -7.02
N ILE A 320 -21.64 -8.17 -7.11
CA ILE A 320 -22.08 -9.06 -6.00
C ILE A 320 -21.22 -8.87 -4.73
N GLU A 321 -19.96 -8.46 -4.88
CA GLU A 321 -19.03 -8.22 -3.78
C GLU A 321 -19.09 -6.77 -3.24
N GLY A 322 -19.82 -5.87 -3.90
CA GLY A 322 -19.91 -4.45 -3.54
C GLY A 322 -18.60 -3.68 -3.75
N ALA A 323 -17.70 -4.18 -4.61
CA ALA A 323 -16.35 -3.67 -4.81
C ALA A 323 -16.27 -2.39 -5.67
N LEU A 324 -17.32 -2.04 -6.41
CA LEU A 324 -17.46 -0.74 -7.07
C LEU A 324 -17.82 0.38 -6.10
N LYS A 325 -18.39 0.05 -4.94
CA LYS A 325 -18.84 1.04 -3.98
C LYS A 325 -17.68 1.90 -3.49
N ASN A 326 -17.82 3.22 -3.60
CA ASN A 326 -16.76 4.21 -3.33
C ASN A 326 -15.49 4.11 -4.22
N THR A 327 -15.47 3.23 -5.23
CA THR A 327 -14.31 3.03 -6.12
C THR A 327 -14.46 3.79 -7.43
N ILE A 328 -15.70 4.08 -7.86
CA ILE A 328 -16.01 4.82 -9.09
C ILE A 328 -16.32 6.28 -8.76
N TYR A 329 -15.43 7.19 -9.12
CA TYR A 329 -15.53 8.61 -8.78
C TYR A 329 -14.82 9.49 -9.82
N ASP A 330 -15.15 10.78 -9.87
CA ASP A 330 -14.40 11.73 -10.71
C ASP A 330 -12.97 11.87 -10.18
N LEU A 331 -11.98 11.45 -10.96
CA LEU A 331 -10.58 11.75 -10.69
C LEU A 331 -10.38 13.24 -10.91
N ASN A 332 -9.76 13.96 -9.98
CA ASN A 332 -9.41 15.35 -10.24
C ASN A 332 -8.34 15.44 -11.35
N GLU A 333 -8.12 16.63 -11.91
CA GLU A 333 -7.22 16.78 -13.07
C GLU A 333 -5.78 16.32 -12.78
N VAL A 334 -5.26 16.56 -11.56
CA VAL A 334 -3.91 16.13 -11.18
C VAL A 334 -3.83 14.61 -11.06
N GLU A 335 -4.82 14.00 -10.41
CA GLU A 335 -4.94 12.54 -10.27
C GLU A 335 -5.05 11.86 -11.63
N TYR A 336 -5.98 12.31 -12.46
CA TYR A 336 -6.21 11.76 -13.80
C TYR A 336 -4.96 11.84 -14.66
N GLU A 337 -4.31 13.00 -14.68
CA GLU A 337 -3.12 13.19 -15.51
C GLU A 337 -1.95 12.31 -15.03
N ASN A 338 -1.78 12.14 -13.72
CA ASN A 338 -0.78 11.22 -13.15
C ASN A 338 -1.10 9.76 -13.51
N MET A 339 -2.35 9.34 -13.36
CA MET A 339 -2.82 8.01 -13.76
C MET A 339 -2.64 7.76 -15.27
N ASN A 340 -2.91 8.76 -16.11
CA ASN A 340 -2.75 8.67 -17.56
C ASN A 340 -1.27 8.52 -17.97
N ILE A 341 -0.35 9.22 -17.30
CA ILE A 341 1.09 9.01 -17.49
C ILE A 341 1.46 7.57 -17.15
N LEU A 342 1.02 7.05 -15.98
CA LEU A 342 1.30 5.66 -15.58
C LEU A 342 0.71 4.67 -16.59
N HIS A 343 -0.55 4.83 -16.98
CA HIS A 343 -1.19 3.98 -17.98
C HIS A 343 -0.37 3.90 -19.27
N LYS A 344 0.05 5.04 -19.81
CA LYS A 344 0.87 5.09 -21.03
C LYS A 344 2.25 4.45 -20.85
N LEU A 345 2.88 4.61 -19.69
CA LEU A 345 4.14 3.93 -19.37
C LEU A 345 3.98 2.40 -19.39
N TYR A 346 2.93 1.88 -18.75
CA TYR A 346 2.61 0.46 -18.79
C TYR A 346 2.24 -0.01 -20.22
N ASP A 347 1.53 0.79 -21.00
CA ASP A 347 1.20 0.46 -22.40
C ASP A 347 2.47 0.29 -23.26
N TYR A 348 3.43 1.21 -23.18
CA TYR A 348 4.72 1.04 -23.85
C TYR A 348 5.48 -0.19 -23.35
N TYR A 349 5.47 -0.42 -22.04
CA TYR A 349 6.07 -1.62 -21.45
C TYR A 349 5.47 -2.90 -22.03
N TYR A 350 4.14 -3.00 -22.12
CA TYR A 350 3.46 -4.16 -22.68
C TYR A 350 3.70 -4.34 -24.18
N LYS A 351 3.79 -3.24 -24.93
CA LYS A 351 4.21 -3.26 -26.35
C LYS A 351 5.62 -3.82 -26.53
N ILE A 352 6.55 -3.53 -25.62
CA ILE A 352 7.93 -4.04 -25.67
C ILE A 352 7.98 -5.55 -25.36
N ILE A 353 7.26 -6.02 -24.34
CA ILE A 353 7.33 -7.45 -23.96
C ILE A 353 6.51 -8.36 -24.88
N SER A 354 5.48 -7.83 -25.54
CA SER A 354 4.60 -8.58 -26.45
C SER A 354 5.11 -8.62 -27.89
N GLU A 355 6.22 -7.95 -28.20
CA GLU A 355 6.77 -7.85 -29.54
C GLU A 355 7.30 -9.20 -30.05
N LYS A 356 6.88 -9.57 -31.27
CA LYS A 356 7.12 -10.87 -31.90
C LYS A 356 7.77 -10.77 -33.28
N LYS A 357 7.94 -9.55 -33.83
CA LYS A 357 8.48 -9.32 -35.17
C LYS A 357 10.00 -9.15 -35.16
N GLU A 358 10.70 -9.76 -36.12
CA GLU A 358 12.16 -9.58 -36.28
C GLU A 358 12.54 -8.11 -36.55
N LYS A 359 11.78 -7.42 -37.41
CA LYS A 359 11.79 -5.96 -37.52
C LYS A 359 10.84 -5.37 -36.49
N ASN A 360 11.35 -5.24 -35.27
CA ASN A 360 10.59 -4.80 -34.11
C ASN A 360 10.59 -3.26 -33.96
N ASN A 361 9.73 -2.75 -33.09
CA ASN A 361 9.69 -1.34 -32.70
C ASN A 361 10.21 -1.10 -31.26
N CYS A 362 11.01 -2.02 -30.71
CA CYS A 362 11.44 -2.01 -29.30
C CYS A 362 12.18 -0.71 -28.95
N SER A 363 13.16 -0.32 -29.76
CA SER A 363 13.91 0.94 -29.58
C SER A 363 12.98 2.16 -29.54
N LYS A 364 12.05 2.27 -30.51
CA LYS A 364 11.06 3.36 -30.55
C LYS A 364 10.18 3.39 -29.30
N TYR A 365 9.59 2.25 -28.92
CA TYR A 365 8.73 2.20 -27.72
C TYR A 365 9.51 2.49 -26.44
N SER A 366 10.78 2.08 -26.38
CA SER A 366 11.65 2.31 -25.24
C SER A 366 12.04 3.79 -25.10
N GLU A 367 12.34 4.47 -26.21
CA GLU A 367 12.60 5.91 -26.23
C GLU A 367 11.37 6.71 -25.78
N GLU A 368 10.20 6.42 -26.36
CA GLU A 368 8.93 7.07 -25.98
C GLU A 368 8.58 6.84 -24.51
N CYS A 369 8.78 5.62 -24.01
CA CYS A 369 8.61 5.29 -22.60
C CYS A 369 9.56 6.10 -21.71
N ASN A 370 10.83 6.22 -22.11
CA ASN A 370 11.85 6.95 -21.37
C ASN A 370 11.55 8.46 -21.30
N ASP A 371 11.10 9.06 -22.40
CA ASP A 371 10.77 10.49 -22.42
C ASP A 371 9.50 10.79 -21.63
N LEU A 372 8.48 9.95 -21.75
CA LEU A 372 7.30 10.04 -20.90
C LEU A 372 7.64 9.85 -19.42
N TYR A 373 8.57 8.95 -19.09
CA TYR A 373 9.03 8.73 -17.73
C TYR A 373 9.72 9.96 -17.15
N LYS A 374 10.64 10.58 -17.90
CA LYS A 374 11.29 11.84 -17.50
C LYS A 374 10.27 12.96 -17.30
N HIS A 375 9.26 13.03 -18.17
CA HIS A 375 8.16 13.98 -18.01
C HIS A 375 7.40 13.74 -16.70
N GLY A 376 7.03 12.49 -16.41
CA GLY A 376 6.43 12.10 -15.14
C GLY A 376 7.29 12.46 -13.92
N MET A 377 8.60 12.20 -13.99
CA MET A 377 9.55 12.58 -12.93
C MET A 377 9.56 14.10 -12.68
N LYS A 378 9.66 14.90 -13.74
CA LYS A 378 9.65 16.37 -13.64
C LYS A 378 8.38 16.83 -12.92
N LYS A 379 7.22 16.37 -13.38
CA LYS A 379 5.92 16.72 -12.80
C LYS A 379 5.80 16.28 -11.33
N CYS A 380 6.27 15.07 -11.02
CA CYS A 380 6.29 14.55 -9.67
C CYS A 380 7.08 15.46 -8.72
N TYR A 381 8.26 15.96 -9.14
CA TYR A 381 9.05 16.89 -8.35
C TYR A 381 8.42 18.27 -8.21
N GLU A 382 7.79 18.79 -9.25
CA GLU A 382 7.11 20.10 -9.24
C GLU A 382 5.89 20.09 -8.31
N THR A 383 5.10 19.02 -8.35
CA THR A 383 3.88 18.87 -7.54
C THR A 383 4.14 18.32 -6.14
N ARG A 384 5.37 17.82 -5.87
CA ARG A 384 5.73 17.07 -4.65
C ARG A 384 4.76 15.91 -4.35
N ASN A 385 4.26 15.26 -5.40
CA ASN A 385 3.31 14.17 -5.27
C ASN A 385 4.06 12.86 -4.95
N PHE A 386 4.05 12.46 -3.66
CA PHE A 386 4.73 11.27 -3.14
C PHE A 386 4.13 9.95 -3.65
N GLU A 387 2.83 9.97 -3.88
CA GLU A 387 2.07 8.84 -4.38
C GLU A 387 2.49 8.49 -5.82
N PHE A 388 2.47 9.49 -6.70
CA PHE A 388 2.97 9.38 -8.07
C PHE A 388 4.47 9.08 -8.12
N TYR A 389 5.27 9.64 -7.20
CA TYR A 389 6.69 9.29 -7.04
C TYR A 389 6.88 7.79 -6.83
N ASN A 390 6.12 7.20 -5.89
CA ASN A 390 6.21 5.78 -5.58
C ASN A 390 5.77 4.92 -6.77
N ALA A 391 4.71 5.33 -7.47
CA ALA A 391 4.26 4.67 -8.69
C ALA A 391 5.35 4.63 -9.78
N LEU A 392 6.01 5.76 -10.06
CA LEU A 392 7.11 5.85 -11.02
C LEU A 392 8.33 5.02 -10.60
N LYS A 393 8.64 5.00 -9.30
CA LYS A 393 9.71 4.17 -8.74
C LYS A 393 9.42 2.68 -8.93
N ASN A 394 8.18 2.25 -8.67
CA ASN A 394 7.73 0.87 -8.85
C ASN A 394 7.75 0.48 -10.33
N PHE A 395 7.17 1.30 -11.22
CA PHE A 395 7.19 1.07 -12.66
C PHE A 395 8.61 0.86 -13.19
N ARG A 396 9.57 1.70 -12.76
CA ARG A 396 10.97 1.53 -13.17
C ARG A 396 11.57 0.21 -12.74
N SER A 397 11.23 -0.28 -11.55
CA SER A 397 11.67 -1.61 -11.11
C SER A 397 11.12 -2.71 -12.01
N ILE A 398 9.84 -2.60 -12.40
CA ILE A 398 9.20 -3.55 -13.34
C ILE A 398 9.89 -3.46 -14.69
N TYR A 399 9.97 -2.26 -15.28
CA TYR A 399 10.62 -2.02 -16.57
C TYR A 399 12.03 -2.61 -16.62
N LYS A 400 12.85 -2.34 -15.60
CA LYS A 400 14.22 -2.88 -15.48
C LYS A 400 14.23 -4.40 -15.47
N ASN A 401 13.35 -5.05 -14.71
CA ASN A 401 13.36 -6.52 -14.57
C ASN A 401 12.95 -7.22 -15.87
N TYR A 402 11.97 -6.67 -16.58
CA TYR A 402 11.30 -7.39 -17.67
C TYR A 402 11.87 -7.09 -19.07
N ILE A 403 12.61 -6.00 -19.26
CA ILE A 403 13.32 -5.76 -20.54
C ILE A 403 14.31 -6.88 -20.84
N TYR A 404 14.99 -7.40 -19.82
CA TYR A 404 15.86 -8.56 -19.96
C TYR A 404 15.10 -9.87 -20.21
N ASN A 405 13.76 -9.86 -20.14
CA ASN A 405 12.90 -11.02 -20.36
C ASN A 405 12.17 -11.00 -21.72
N SER A 406 12.15 -9.90 -22.46
CA SER A 406 11.56 -9.84 -23.81
C SER A 406 12.34 -10.69 -24.82
N ASN A 407 11.67 -11.53 -25.62
CA ASN A 407 12.34 -12.49 -26.51
C ASN A 407 13.20 -11.81 -27.59
N LEU A 408 12.63 -10.83 -28.29
CA LEU A 408 13.32 -10.14 -29.39
C LEU A 408 14.00 -8.85 -28.94
N CYS A 409 13.37 -8.07 -28.07
CA CYS A 409 13.97 -6.83 -27.57
C CYS A 409 15.23 -7.07 -26.73
N LYS A 410 15.46 -8.30 -26.22
CA LYS A 410 16.72 -8.71 -25.58
C LYS A 410 17.96 -8.51 -26.46
N LYS A 411 17.80 -8.58 -27.78
CA LYS A 411 18.90 -8.43 -28.74
C LYS A 411 19.30 -6.96 -28.95
N GLU A 412 18.48 -6.02 -28.51
CA GLU A 412 18.73 -4.58 -28.63
C GLU A 412 19.21 -3.99 -27.30
N ILE A 413 20.07 -2.97 -27.38
CA ILE A 413 20.48 -2.18 -26.23
C ILE A 413 19.43 -1.08 -26.03
N LEU A 414 18.47 -1.33 -25.14
CA LEU A 414 17.41 -0.37 -24.83
C LEU A 414 17.83 0.63 -23.73
N PRO A 415 17.39 1.90 -23.79
CA PRO A 415 17.68 2.89 -22.76
C PRO A 415 17.14 2.46 -21.39
N GLN A 416 17.99 2.61 -20.37
CA GLN A 416 17.56 2.45 -18.99
C GLN A 416 16.83 3.69 -18.50
N LEU A 417 15.75 3.50 -17.75
CA LEU A 417 15.04 4.61 -17.14
C LEU A 417 15.92 5.31 -16.07
N PRO A 418 15.96 6.65 -16.06
CA PRO A 418 16.66 7.44 -15.06
C PRO A 418 16.28 7.06 -13.62
N ILE A 419 17.21 7.23 -12.68
CA ILE A 419 16.97 6.97 -11.25
C ILE A 419 16.19 8.14 -10.65
N LEU A 420 15.08 7.86 -9.97
CA LEU A 420 14.40 8.87 -9.15
C LEU A 420 15.22 9.14 -7.89
N LYS A 421 15.62 10.40 -7.74
CA LYS A 421 16.17 10.95 -6.50
C LYS A 421 15.03 11.27 -5.55
N THR A 422 15.28 11.15 -4.25
CA THR A 422 14.35 11.58 -3.21
C THR A 422 14.10 13.08 -3.30
N PHE A 423 12.96 13.55 -2.77
CA PHE A 423 12.65 14.98 -2.73
C PHE A 423 13.71 15.79 -1.97
N ASN A 424 14.35 15.19 -0.96
CA ASN A 424 15.43 15.83 -0.20
C ASN A 424 16.70 15.98 -1.05
N GLU A 425 17.12 14.94 -1.76
CA GLU A 425 18.25 15.01 -2.69
C GLU A 425 17.97 16.05 -3.79
N LYS A 426 16.76 16.07 -4.34
CA LYS A 426 16.39 17.06 -5.36
C LYS A 426 16.39 18.49 -4.83
N SER A 427 15.97 18.69 -3.58
CA SER A 427 16.02 19.99 -2.92
C SER A 427 17.46 20.44 -2.68
N LYS A 428 18.34 19.53 -2.26
CA LYS A 428 19.79 19.80 -2.11
C LYS A 428 20.43 20.18 -3.44
N GLU A 429 20.10 19.49 -4.52
CA GLU A 429 20.59 19.83 -5.86
C GLU A 429 20.15 21.22 -6.31
N LYS A 430 18.86 21.55 -6.11
CA LYS A 430 18.34 22.88 -6.44
C LYS A 430 19.03 23.97 -5.63
N PHE A 431 19.33 23.70 -4.36
CA PHE A 431 20.09 24.62 -3.50
C PHE A 431 21.54 24.79 -3.99
N MET A 432 22.22 23.68 -4.28
CA MET A 432 23.59 23.72 -4.82
C MET A 432 23.66 24.46 -6.15
N GLN A 433 22.71 24.23 -7.05
CA GLN A 433 22.67 24.89 -8.36
C GLN A 433 22.48 26.40 -8.23
N LYS A 434 21.56 26.87 -7.37
CA LYS A 434 21.42 28.29 -7.04
C LYS A 434 22.68 28.90 -6.43
N THR A 435 23.40 28.11 -5.63
CA THR A 435 24.66 28.54 -5.01
C THR A 435 25.73 28.73 -6.08
N VAL A 436 25.85 27.81 -7.04
CA VAL A 436 26.78 27.92 -8.18
C VAL A 436 26.43 29.13 -9.03
N GLU A 437 25.16 29.30 -9.41
CA GLU A 437 24.69 30.48 -10.17
C GLU A 437 25.02 31.80 -9.44
N SER A 438 24.83 31.85 -8.11
CA SER A 438 25.18 33.03 -7.30
C SER A 438 26.68 33.29 -7.26
N CYS A 439 27.50 32.23 -7.14
CA CYS A 439 28.96 32.33 -7.17
C CYS A 439 29.48 32.76 -8.54
N ASP A 440 28.85 32.35 -9.62
CA ASP A 440 29.23 32.73 -10.99
C ASP A 440 28.84 34.19 -11.30
N MET A 441 27.75 34.70 -10.72
CA MET A 441 27.42 36.13 -10.77
C MET A 441 28.48 36.98 -10.06
N LEU A 442 28.98 36.55 -8.90
CA LEU A 442 30.05 37.24 -8.17
C LEU A 442 31.40 37.26 -8.91
N LYS A 443 31.64 36.34 -9.85
CA LYS A 443 32.86 36.33 -10.69
C LYS A 443 32.75 37.26 -11.90
N ASN A 444 31.53 37.59 -12.33
CA ASN A 444 31.29 38.45 -13.48
C ASN A 444 31.24 39.95 -13.11
N ASP A 445 31.02 40.27 -11.84
CA ASP A 445 31.29 41.61 -11.31
C ASP A 445 32.80 41.78 -11.15
N LYS A 446 33.43 42.41 -12.14
CA LYS A 446 34.82 42.86 -12.00
C LYS A 446 34.93 43.77 -10.77
N GLU A 447 35.89 43.43 -9.92
CA GLU A 447 36.55 44.30 -8.96
C GLU A 447 36.69 45.73 -9.52
N ASN A 448 36.03 46.70 -8.90
CA ASN A 448 36.54 48.05 -8.61
C ASN A 448 35.40 48.97 -8.14
N GLU A 449 35.04 48.87 -6.85
CA GLU A 449 34.86 50.03 -5.96
C GLU A 449 34.48 49.52 -4.55
N PRO A 450 35.18 49.95 -3.48
CA PRO A 450 34.75 49.62 -2.13
C PRO A 450 33.43 50.36 -1.83
N PRO A 451 32.47 49.72 -1.14
CA PRO A 451 31.20 50.36 -0.83
C PRO A 451 31.46 51.60 0.04
N GLN A 452 31.15 52.79 -0.50
CA GLN A 452 31.11 54.01 0.30
C GLN A 452 30.07 53.82 1.41
N ARG A 453 30.56 53.81 2.66
CA ARG A 453 29.73 53.99 3.85
C ARG A 453 28.97 55.31 3.74
N TYR A 454 27.70 55.25 3.39
CA TYR A 454 26.75 56.28 3.82
C TYR A 454 26.10 55.83 5.12
N GLN A 455 26.71 56.26 6.23
CA GLN A 455 26.02 56.42 7.50
C GLN A 455 24.89 57.44 7.31
N LYS A 456 23.66 57.05 7.63
CA LYS A 456 22.67 57.97 8.18
C LYS A 456 21.82 57.23 9.22
N TYR A 457 22.35 57.19 10.44
CA TYR A 457 21.49 57.22 11.62
C TYR A 457 20.92 58.65 11.70
N VAL A 458 19.60 58.78 11.64
CA VAL A 458 18.93 59.98 12.12
C VAL A 458 17.86 59.52 13.10
N TYR A 459 18.18 59.73 14.37
CA TYR A 459 17.24 59.77 15.48
C TYR A 459 16.18 60.84 15.22
N TYR A 460 14.92 60.54 15.56
CA TYR A 460 13.99 61.56 16.04
C TYR A 460 13.21 60.99 17.24
N TYR A 461 13.58 61.47 18.42
CA TYR A 461 12.66 61.68 19.53
C TYR A 461 11.88 62.97 19.25
N ILE A 462 10.55 62.95 19.39
CA ILE A 462 9.79 63.72 20.40
C ILE A 462 8.67 62.81 20.89
#